data_AF-A0ABC8K5G5-F1
#
_entry.id   AF-A0ABC8K5G5-F1
#
_cell.length_a   1.000
_cell.length_b   1.000
_cell.length_c   1.000
_cell.angle_alpha   90.00
_cell.angle_beta   90.00
_cell.angle_gamma   90.00
#
_symmetry.space_group_name_H-M   'P 1'
#
loop_
_entity.id
_entity.type
_entity.pdbx_description
1 polymer ?
#
loop_
_entity_poly.entity_id
_entity_poly.type
_entity_poly.pdbx_seq_one_letter_code
_entity_poly.pdbx_strand_id
1 'polypeptide(L)'
;MAFSNKPHCILMFMISFFILSLFVSALDVSDAVAEAPAPGSGSDGFLPLAKKHVVIHNVVKNKQTVDVHCKSSEDDLGLIHLP
;
A
#
# COMPACT_ATOMS: atom_id res chain seq x y z
N MET A 1 -13.07 -33.39 15.86
CA MET A 1 -13.38 -32.45 14.75
C MET A 1 -14.55 -33.03 13.99
N ALA A 2 -15.76 -32.49 14.19
CA ALA A 2 -16.95 -32.94 13.49
C ALA A 2 -17.00 -32.25 12.12
N PHE A 3 -16.30 -32.79 11.13
CA PHE A 3 -16.58 -32.46 9.74
C PHE A 3 -17.94 -33.07 9.41
N SER A 4 -19.00 -32.31 9.66
CA SER A 4 -20.37 -32.68 9.31
C SER A 4 -20.38 -33.21 7.88
N ASN A 5 -20.91 -34.41 7.71
CA ASN A 5 -20.89 -35.29 6.54
C ASN A 5 -21.69 -34.72 5.35
N LYS A 6 -21.87 -33.40 5.30
CA LYS A 6 -22.74 -32.67 4.41
C LYS A 6 -21.85 -31.99 3.35
N PRO A 7 -21.88 -32.45 2.09
CA PRO A 7 -20.95 -31.98 1.05
C PRO A 7 -21.01 -30.46 0.84
N HIS A 8 -22.16 -29.84 1.11
CA HIS A 8 -22.34 -28.39 1.08
C HIS A 8 -21.46 -27.64 2.08
N CYS A 9 -21.31 -28.13 3.31
CA CYS A 9 -20.48 -27.47 4.33
C CYS A 9 -19.00 -27.52 3.94
N ILE A 10 -18.56 -28.65 3.38
CA ILE A 10 -17.19 -28.83 2.87
C ILE A 10 -16.95 -27.88 1.69
N LEU A 11 -17.89 -27.81 0.75
CA LEU A 11 -17.81 -26.91 -0.40
C LEU A 11 -17.73 -25.43 0.03
N MET A 12 -18.58 -25.00 0.97
CA MET A 12 -18.54 -23.62 1.48
C MET A 12 -17.20 -23.29 2.14
N PHE A 13 -16.64 -24.25 2.91
CA PHE A 13 -15.33 -24.08 3.53
C PHE A 13 -14.21 -23.96 2.48
N MET A 14 -14.22 -24.81 1.45
CA MET A 14 -13.24 -24.75 0.35
C MET A 14 -13.34 -23.44 -0.44
N ILE A 15 -14.55 -22.97 -0.75
CA ILE A 15 -14.77 -21.70 -1.43
C ILE A 15 -14.25 -20.53 -0.58
N SER A 16 -14.56 -20.53 0.72
CA SER A 16 -14.07 -19.50 1.65
C SER A 16 -12.55 -19.47 1.71
N PHE A 17 -11.91 -20.64 1.78
CA PHE A 17 -10.45 -20.76 1.83
C PHE A 17 -9.79 -20.33 0.52
N PHE A 18 -10.42 -20.65 -0.62
CA PHE A 18 -9.97 -20.22 -1.94
C PHE A 18 -10.03 -18.70 -2.10
N ILE A 19 -11.15 -18.08 -1.71
CA ILE A 19 -11.30 -16.62 -1.74
C ILE A 19 -10.26 -15.95 -0.83
N LEU A 20 -10.05 -16.45 0.38
CA LEU A 20 -9.03 -15.93 1.30
C LEU A 20 -7.62 -16.03 0.69
N SER A 21 -7.29 -17.19 0.08
CA SER A 21 -6.01 -17.39 -0.61
C SER A 21 -5.82 -16.39 -1.75
N LEU A 22 -6.86 -16.14 -2.56
CA LEU A 22 -6.80 -15.14 -3.63
C LEU A 22 -6.54 -13.72 -3.10
N PHE A 23 -7.17 -13.34 -1.98
CA PHE A 23 -6.91 -12.04 -1.35
C PHE A 23 -5.47 -11.91 -0.84
N VAL A 24 -4.93 -12.95 -0.21
CA VAL A 24 -3.55 -12.97 0.26
C VAL A 24 -2.57 -12.90 -0.92
N SER A 25 -2.80 -13.66 -1.99
CA SER A 25 -1.96 -13.60 -3.20
C SER A 25 -2.03 -12.24 -3.90
N ALA A 26 -3.20 -11.61 -3.97
CA ALA A 26 -3.33 -10.27 -4.54
C ALA A 26 -2.61 -9.21 -3.70
N LEU A 27 -2.61 -9.36 -2.37
CA LEU A 27 -1.88 -8.47 -1.46
C LEU A 27 -0.36 -8.58 -1.65
N ASP A 28 0.16 -9.80 -1.79
CA ASP A 28 1.59 -10.09 -1.97
C ASP A 28 2.12 -9.59 -3.35
N VAL A 29 1.33 -9.78 -4.42
CA VAL A 29 1.67 -9.23 -5.75
C VAL A 29 1.74 -7.71 -5.75
N SER A 30 0.91 -7.03 -4.94
CA SER A 30 0.95 -5.58 -4.84
C SER A 30 2.23 -5.04 -4.19
N ASP A 31 2.91 -5.83 -3.36
CA ASP A 31 4.17 -5.42 -2.72
C ASP A 31 5.38 -5.68 -3.64
N ALA A 32 5.28 -6.68 -4.53
CA ALA A 32 6.32 -7.01 -5.50
C ALA A 32 6.43 -6.04 -6.69
N VAL A 33 5.35 -5.34 -7.07
CA VAL A 33 5.33 -4.35 -8.18
C VAL A 33 5.69 -2.94 -7.68
N ALA A 34 6.70 -2.84 -6.80
CA ALA A 34 7.20 -1.58 -6.25
C ALA A 34 8.57 -1.15 -6.82
N GLU A 35 9.03 -1.73 -7.93
CA GLU A 35 10.27 -1.32 -8.61
C GLU A 35 9.96 -0.52 -9.89
N ALA A 36 10.53 0.70 -9.92
CA ALA A 36 10.52 1.74 -10.96
C ALA A 36 9.32 2.73 -11.01
N PRO A 37 9.52 4.01 -10.64
CA PRO A 37 8.58 5.09 -10.93
C PRO A 37 8.60 5.41 -12.43
N ALA A 38 7.54 5.06 -13.16
CA ALA A 38 7.26 5.65 -14.47
C ALA A 38 6.65 7.05 -14.27
N PRO A 39 7.15 8.10 -14.96
CA PRO A 39 6.66 9.45 -14.79
C PRO A 39 5.30 9.60 -15.47
N GLY A 40 4.27 9.87 -14.67
CA GLY A 40 2.99 10.35 -15.17
C GLY A 40 1.91 9.29 -15.27
N SER A 41 1.28 8.97 -14.15
CA SER A 41 -0.15 8.66 -14.12
C SER A 41 -0.62 8.70 -12.67
N GLY A 42 -1.32 9.77 -12.31
CA GLY A 42 -1.98 9.92 -11.01
C GLY A 42 -3.18 8.98 -10.90
N SER A 43 -2.92 7.67 -10.81
CA SER A 43 -3.88 6.73 -10.27
C SER A 43 -3.54 6.52 -8.81
N ASP A 44 -3.97 7.46 -7.95
CA ASP A 44 -3.95 7.25 -6.52
C ASP A 44 -4.86 6.06 -6.21
N GLY A 45 -4.25 4.88 -6.13
CA GLY A 45 -4.91 3.58 -6.22
C GLY A 45 -6.16 3.46 -5.36
N PHE A 46 -7.20 2.90 -5.98
CA PHE A 46 -8.54 2.59 -5.46
C PHE A 46 -8.55 1.51 -4.35
N LEU A 47 -7.38 1.13 -3.82
CA LEU A 47 -7.23 0.14 -2.77
C LEU A 47 -6.85 0.84 -1.45
N PRO A 48 -7.58 0.62 -0.35
CA PRO A 48 -7.37 1.30 0.94
C PRO A 48 -6.01 1.05 1.59
N LEU A 49 -5.19 0.15 1.05
CA LEU A 49 -3.87 -0.24 1.58
C LEU A 49 -2.70 0.01 0.60
N ALA A 50 -2.94 0.66 -0.54
CA ALA A 50 -1.86 0.95 -1.48
C ALA A 50 -0.88 1.98 -0.88
N LYS A 51 0.43 1.70 -0.95
CA LYS A 51 1.49 2.67 -0.60
C LYS A 51 1.23 3.98 -1.35
N LYS A 52 1.13 5.08 -0.62
CA LYS A 52 0.92 6.42 -1.17
C LYS A 52 2.25 7.16 -1.24
N HIS A 53 2.48 7.86 -2.35
CA HIS A 53 3.67 8.69 -2.53
C HIS A 53 3.27 10.15 -2.39
N VAL A 54 3.91 10.88 -1.47
CA VAL A 54 3.70 12.33 -1.30
C VAL A 54 4.83 13.06 -2.00
N VAL A 55 4.49 13.92 -2.96
CA VAL A 55 5.47 14.77 -3.67
C VAL A 55 5.34 16.20 -3.15
N ILE A 56 6.45 16.79 -2.71
CA ILE A 56 6.50 18.18 -2.22
C ILE A 56 7.35 19.02 -3.18
N HIS A 57 6.72 19.95 -3.88
CA HIS A 57 7.39 20.91 -4.75
C HIS A 57 7.55 22.26 -4.05
N ASN A 58 8.78 22.60 -3.66
CA ASN A 58 9.11 23.91 -3.10
C ASN A 58 9.99 24.69 -4.07
N VAL A 59 9.75 26.00 -4.20
CA VAL A 59 10.61 26.94 -4.94
C VAL A 59 11.16 27.94 -3.95
N VAL A 60 12.44 27.81 -3.61
CA VAL A 60 13.11 28.73 -2.70
C VAL A 60 13.76 29.87 -3.47
N LYS A 61 13.64 31.09 -2.95
CA LYS A 61 14.33 32.28 -3.45
C LYS A 61 15.46 32.64 -2.50
N ASN A 62 16.57 33.15 -3.05
CA ASN A 62 17.71 33.68 -2.27
C ASN A 62 18.48 32.66 -1.41
N LYS A 63 18.75 31.45 -1.91
CA LYS A 63 19.56 30.42 -1.21
C LYS A 63 19.06 30.08 0.20
N GLN A 64 17.77 30.25 0.44
CA GLN A 64 17.15 29.83 1.69
C GLN A 64 17.01 28.31 1.68
N THR A 65 17.29 27.68 2.81
CA THR A 65 17.06 26.26 3.01
C THR A 65 15.62 26.06 3.48
N VAL A 66 14.97 25.01 2.98
CA VAL A 66 13.64 24.59 3.44
C VAL A 66 13.77 23.32 4.24
N ASP A 67 13.31 23.36 5.49
CA ASP A 67 13.26 22.20 6.35
C ASP A 67 11.87 21.56 6.24
N VAL A 68 11.83 20.33 5.75
CA VAL A 68 10.60 19.56 5.56
C VAL A 68 10.55 18.45 6.60
N HIS A 69 9.57 18.50 7.48
CA HIS A 69 9.28 17.41 8.41
C HIS A 69 8.00 16.69 7.97
N CYS A 70 8.14 15.45 7.51
CA CYS A 70 7.01 14.61 7.14
C CYS A 70 6.70 13.62 8.26
N LYS A 71 5.62 13.88 8.99
CA LYS A 71 5.16 13.03 10.09
C LYS A 71 3.68 12.68 9.95
N SER A 72 3.36 11.42 10.20
CA SER A 72 2.01 10.90 10.36
C SER A 72 1.79 10.41 11.80
N SER A 73 0.61 9.88 12.11
CA SER A 73 0.31 9.30 13.43
C SER A 73 1.11 8.02 13.70
N GLU A 74 1.46 7.27 12.66
CA GLU A 74 2.07 5.94 12.76
C GLU A 74 3.53 5.90 12.32
N ASP A 75 3.96 6.88 11.50
CA ASP A 75 5.29 6.94 10.90
C ASP A 75 5.85 8.36 10.90
N ASP A 76 7.17 8.48 11.04
CA ASP A 76 7.91 9.74 11.06
C ASP A 76 9.12 9.62 10.13
N LEU A 77 9.06 10.31 8.99
CA LEU A 77 10.12 10.30 7.97
C LEU A 77 11.29 11.22 8.34
N GLY A 78 11.20 11.92 9.47
CA GLY A 78 12.22 12.81 9.98
C GLY A 78 12.28 14.15 9.24
N LEU A 79 13.33 14.91 9.57
CA LEU A 79 13.57 16.25 9.04
C LEU A 79 14.52 16.18 7.84
N ILE A 80 14.06 16.68 6.69
CA ILE A 80 14.82 16.73 5.44
C ILE A 80 15.14 18.19 5.15
N HIS A 81 16.43 18.50 4.97
CA HIS A 81 16.89 19.83 4.59
C HIS A 81 17.01 19.91 3.07
N LEU A 82 16.21 20.76 2.44
CA LEU A 82 16.24 21.00 1.00
C LEU A 82 17.02 22.30 0.71
N PRO A 83 18.08 22.25 -0.14
CA PRO A 83 18.90 23.41 -0.51
C PRO A 83 18.25 24.34 -1.54
#